data_AF-A0A453D615-F1
#
_entry.id   AF-A0A453D615-F1
#
_cell.length_a   1.000
_cell.length_b   1.000
_cell.length_c   1.000
_cell.angle_alpha   90.00
_cell.angle_beta   90.00
_cell.angle_gamma   90.00
#
_symmetry.space_group_name_H-M   'P 1'
#
loop_
_entity.id
_entity.type
_entity.pdbx_description
1 polymer ?
#
loop_
_entity_poly.entity_id
_entity_poly.type
_entity_poly.pdbx_seq_one_letter_code
_entity_poly.pdbx_strand_id
1 'polypeptide(L)'
;MNLDFLRSLRKVCPMNYPPTAFAMLDVTTPKTFDNAYFDNLRYQKGLLASDQVLFTDRRSRPTVNLFAANSSAFFDAFVAAMAKLGRIGVKTGSGGEVRRVCTAVN
;
A
#
# COMPACT_ATOMS: atom_id res chain seq x y z
N MET A 1 -11.56 -7.67 -11.40
CA MET A 1 -11.85 -6.32 -10.86
C MET A 1 -13.36 -6.17 -10.78
N ASN A 2 -13.85 -5.67 -9.65
CA ASN A 2 -15.27 -5.39 -9.45
C ASN A 2 -15.79 -4.40 -10.51
N LEU A 3 -16.95 -4.69 -11.11
CA LEU A 3 -17.45 -3.93 -12.25
C LEU A 3 -17.89 -2.50 -11.88
N ASP A 4 -18.47 -2.30 -10.70
CA ASP A 4 -18.90 -0.96 -10.27
C ASP A 4 -17.70 -0.08 -9.94
N PHE A 5 -16.68 -0.66 -9.31
CA PHE A 5 -15.40 0.02 -9.08
C PHE A 5 -14.68 0.35 -10.39
N LEU A 6 -14.68 -0.56 -11.37
CA LEU A 6 -14.14 -0.28 -12.70
C LEU A 6 -14.87 0.89 -13.37
N ARG A 7 -16.21 0.94 -13.28
CA ARG A 7 -17.02 2.04 -13.83
C ARG A 7 -16.71 3.36 -13.13
N SER A 8 -16.51 3.38 -11.81
CA SER A 8 -16.12 4.60 -11.09
C SER A 8 -14.73 5.07 -11.50
N LEU A 9 -13.75 4.15 -11.61
CA LEU A 9 -12.39 4.48 -12.04
C LEU A 9 -12.34 5.06 -13.46
N ARG A 10 -13.14 4.55 -14.41
CA ARG A 10 -13.21 5.10 -15.78
C ARG A 10 -13.68 6.55 -15.84
N LYS A 11 -14.43 7.03 -14.84
CA LYS A 11 -14.82 8.45 -14.74
C LYS A 11 -13.68 9.34 -14.27
N VAL A 12 -12.80 8.80 -13.42
CA VAL A 12 -11.65 9.52 -12.84
C VAL A 12 -10.42 9.46 -13.76
N CYS A 13 -10.21 8.32 -14.41
CA CYS A 13 -9.11 8.04 -15.33
C CYS A 13 -9.66 7.67 -16.72
N PRO A 14 -10.27 8.61 -17.47
CA PRO A 14 -10.62 8.40 -18.87
C PRO A 14 -9.35 8.23 -19.73
N MET A 15 -9.46 7.75 -20.98
CA MET A 15 -8.29 7.55 -21.85
C MET A 15 -7.42 8.81 -22.04
N ASN A 16 -8.05 10.00 -22.03
CA ASN A 16 -7.38 11.29 -22.06
C ASN A 16 -7.51 11.99 -20.70
N TYR A 17 -6.82 11.50 -19.70
CA TYR A 17 -6.82 12.08 -18.35
C TYR A 17 -5.78 13.21 -18.22
N PRO A 18 -6.05 14.24 -17.38
CA PRO A 18 -5.06 15.27 -17.11
C PRO A 18 -3.90 14.71 -16.26
N PRO A 19 -2.67 15.25 -16.34
CA PRO A 19 -1.53 14.79 -15.54
C PRO A 19 -1.74 14.84 -14.01
N THR A 20 -2.73 15.61 -13.57
CA THR A 20 -3.11 15.77 -12.16
C THR A 20 -4.18 14.79 -11.70
N ALA A 21 -4.71 13.93 -12.58
CA ALA A 21 -5.69 12.92 -12.21
C ALA A 21 -5.07 11.91 -11.22
N PHE A 22 -5.81 11.59 -10.17
CA PHE A 22 -5.42 10.59 -9.19
C PHE A 22 -6.65 9.80 -8.74
N ALA A 23 -6.41 8.58 -8.26
CA ALA A 23 -7.40 7.75 -7.60
C ALA A 23 -6.84 7.28 -6.26
N MET A 24 -7.72 6.99 -5.31
CA MET A 24 -7.32 6.54 -3.98
C MET A 24 -6.97 5.05 -4.02
N LEU A 25 -5.82 4.68 -3.43
CA LEU A 25 -5.39 3.28 -3.28
C LEU A 25 -6.36 2.48 -2.40
N ASP A 26 -6.89 3.12 -1.36
CA ASP A 26 -8.00 2.63 -0.55
C ASP A 26 -9.28 3.41 -0.90
N VAL A 27 -10.25 2.74 -1.50
CA VAL A 27 -11.55 3.34 -1.86
C VAL A 27 -12.50 3.47 -0.68
N THR A 28 -12.25 2.73 0.40
CA THR A 28 -13.14 2.64 1.57
C THR A 28 -12.75 3.68 2.61
N THR A 29 -11.46 3.79 2.95
CA THR A 29 -10.94 4.72 3.96
C THR A 29 -9.65 5.44 3.47
N PRO A 30 -9.75 6.31 2.45
CA PRO A 30 -8.58 6.87 1.74
C PRO A 30 -7.60 7.71 2.58
N LYS A 31 -7.99 8.08 3.80
CA LYS A 31 -7.20 8.92 4.71
C LYS A 31 -6.92 8.25 6.05
N THR A 32 -7.32 7.00 6.22
CA THR A 32 -7.13 6.24 7.46
C THR A 32 -6.16 5.11 7.19
N PHE A 33 -5.25 4.88 8.12
CA PHE A 33 -4.40 3.69 8.08
C PHE A 33 -5.09 2.58 8.87
N ASP A 34 -5.71 1.65 8.17
CA ASP A 34 -6.43 0.51 8.72
C ASP A 34 -6.30 -0.71 7.80
N ASN A 35 -7.07 -1.77 8.06
CA ASN A 35 -7.04 -2.99 7.25
C ASN A 35 -8.07 -3.03 6.11
N ALA A 36 -8.79 -1.93 5.84
CA ALA A 36 -9.78 -1.86 4.75
C ALA A 36 -9.14 -2.07 3.38
N TYR A 37 -7.85 -1.76 3.23
CA TYR A 37 -7.04 -2.15 2.08
C TYR A 37 -7.21 -3.64 1.73
N PHE A 38 -7.08 -4.54 2.70
CA PHE A 38 -7.19 -5.98 2.47
C PHE A 38 -8.63 -6.41 2.18
N ASP A 39 -9.62 -5.74 2.78
CA ASP A 39 -11.03 -5.93 2.44
C ASP A 39 -11.34 -5.58 1.00
N ASN A 40 -10.81 -4.45 0.51
CA ASN A 40 -10.95 -4.05 -0.87
C ASN A 40 -10.44 -5.15 -1.82
N LEU A 41 -9.32 -5.80 -1.50
CA LEU A 41 -8.78 -6.88 -2.34
C LEU A 41 -9.72 -8.09 -2.41
N ARG A 42 -10.37 -8.47 -1.29
CA ARG A 42 -11.37 -9.55 -1.24
C ARG A 42 -12.56 -9.26 -2.16
N TYR A 43 -12.97 -7.99 -2.25
CA TYR A 43 -14.04 -7.53 -3.13
C TYR A 43 -13.58 -7.18 -4.55
N GLN A 44 -12.35 -7.54 -4.94
CA GLN A 44 -11.74 -7.21 -6.23
C GLN A 44 -11.67 -5.71 -6.54
N LYS A 45 -11.48 -4.89 -5.50
CA LYS A 45 -11.35 -3.43 -5.56
C LYS A 45 -9.91 -2.94 -5.36
N GLY A 46 -8.90 -3.79 -5.60
CA GLY A 46 -7.50 -3.33 -5.65
C GLY A 46 -7.29 -2.39 -6.84
N LEU A 47 -6.69 -1.22 -6.60
CA LEU A 47 -6.47 -0.21 -7.64
C LEU A 47 -5.40 -0.65 -8.64
N LEU A 48 -4.24 -1.11 -8.15
CA LEU A 48 -3.13 -1.54 -8.97
C LEU A 48 -3.20 -3.05 -9.22
N ALA A 49 -2.62 -3.49 -10.34
CA ALA A 49 -2.47 -4.92 -10.61
C ALA A 49 -1.63 -5.62 -9.51
N SER A 50 -0.60 -4.93 -8.99
CA SER A 50 0.24 -5.39 -7.89
C SER A 50 -0.52 -5.53 -6.56
N ASP A 51 -1.59 -4.77 -6.35
CA ASP A 51 -2.44 -4.92 -5.18
C ASP A 51 -3.33 -6.16 -5.35
N GLN A 52 -4.03 -6.23 -6.49
CA GLN A 52 -5.04 -7.26 -6.69
C GLN A 52 -4.42 -8.67 -6.79
N VAL A 53 -3.17 -8.77 -7.27
CA VAL A 53 -2.47 -10.05 -7.35
C VAL A 53 -2.22 -10.68 -5.98
N LEU A 54 -2.13 -9.89 -4.90
CA LEU A 54 -1.98 -10.41 -3.54
C LEU A 54 -3.15 -11.31 -3.13
N PHE A 55 -4.36 -11.03 -3.62
CA PHE A 55 -5.54 -11.84 -3.34
C PHE A 55 -5.79 -12.92 -4.40
N THR A 56 -5.43 -12.70 -5.67
CA THR A 56 -5.65 -13.70 -6.72
C THR A 56 -4.57 -14.79 -6.73
N ASP A 57 -3.35 -14.49 -6.28
CA ASP A 57 -2.30 -15.49 -6.08
C ASP A 57 -2.60 -16.35 -4.84
N ARG A 58 -2.64 -17.67 -5.03
CA ARG A 58 -2.97 -18.65 -3.99
C ARG A 58 -2.00 -18.60 -2.80
N ARG A 59 -0.75 -18.19 -3.00
CA ARG A 59 0.31 -18.16 -1.98
C ARG A 59 0.09 -17.05 -0.95
N SER A 60 -0.36 -15.88 -1.40
CA SER A 60 -0.57 -14.69 -0.56
C SER A 60 -2.02 -14.51 -0.09
N ARG A 61 -2.99 -15.13 -0.79
CA ARG A 61 -4.42 -15.04 -0.45
C ARG A 61 -4.75 -15.37 1.02
N PRO A 62 -4.16 -16.40 1.67
CA PRO A 62 -4.44 -16.65 3.08
C PRO A 62 -4.05 -15.48 4.00
N THR A 63 -2.92 -14.83 3.73
CA THR A 63 -2.46 -13.65 4.48
C THR A 63 -3.40 -12.46 4.28
N VAL A 64 -3.86 -12.22 3.05
CA VAL A 64 -4.86 -11.18 2.77
C VAL A 64 -6.16 -11.45 3.55
N ASN A 65 -6.63 -12.69 3.56
CA ASN A 65 -7.82 -13.06 4.33
C ASN A 65 -7.65 -12.84 5.84
N LEU A 66 -6.48 -13.18 6.39
CA LEU A 66 -6.16 -12.97 7.80
C LEU A 66 -6.19 -11.48 8.14
N PHE A 67 -5.47 -10.65 7.39
CA PHE A 67 -5.38 -9.21 7.65
C PHE A 67 -6.72 -8.50 7.47
N ALA A 68 -7.52 -8.92 6.49
CA ALA A 68 -8.88 -8.43 6.32
C ALA A 68 -9.80 -8.78 7.51
N ALA A 69 -9.66 -9.97 8.08
CA ALA A 69 -10.50 -10.42 9.21
C ALA A 69 -10.00 -9.94 10.58
N ASN A 70 -8.71 -9.59 10.70
CA ASN A 70 -8.08 -9.25 11.98
C ASN A 70 -7.11 -8.07 11.80
N SER A 71 -7.58 -6.88 12.20
CA SER A 71 -6.81 -5.65 12.13
C SER A 71 -5.55 -5.68 13.00
N SER A 72 -5.61 -6.28 14.20
CA SER A 72 -4.42 -6.42 15.07
C SER A 72 -3.32 -7.26 14.41
N ALA A 73 -3.68 -8.38 13.77
CA ALA A 73 -2.71 -9.21 13.05
C ALA A 73 -2.03 -8.46 11.89
N PHE A 74 -2.77 -7.59 11.20
CA PHE A 74 -2.19 -6.68 10.21
C PHE A 74 -1.20 -5.71 10.84
N PHE A 75 -1.61 -5.00 11.90
CA PHE A 75 -0.75 -4.01 12.55
C PHE A 75 0.53 -4.63 13.13
N ASP A 76 0.43 -5.78 13.77
CA ASP A 76 1.60 -6.50 14.31
C ASP A 76 2.59 -6.85 13.18
N ALA A 77 2.09 -7.38 12.07
CA ALA A 77 2.91 -7.69 10.90
C ALA A 77 3.49 -6.44 10.24
N PHE A 78 2.73 -5.35 10.16
CA PHE A 78 3.16 -4.09 9.58
C PHE A 78 4.31 -3.47 10.39
N VAL A 79 4.19 -3.42 11.71
CA VAL A 79 5.24 -2.91 12.61
C VAL A 79 6.52 -3.74 12.45
N ALA A 80 6.40 -5.08 12.44
CA ALA A 80 7.54 -5.96 12.25
C ALA A 80 8.23 -5.75 10.88
N ALA A 81 7.45 -5.61 9.81
CA ALA A 81 7.95 -5.37 8.46
C ALA A 81 8.67 -4.02 8.34
N MET A 82 8.09 -2.95 8.89
CA MET A 82 8.68 -1.60 8.86
C MET A 82 9.97 -1.53 9.69
N ALA A 83 10.02 -2.17 10.85
CA ALA A 83 11.23 -2.27 11.66
C ALA A 83 12.35 -3.06 10.96
N LYS A 84 11.99 -4.07 10.14
CA LYS A 84 12.96 -4.81 9.33
C LYS A 84 13.45 -3.97 8.16
N LEU A 85 12.56 -3.28 7.45
CA LEU A 85 12.89 -2.38 6.33
C LEU A 85 13.82 -1.25 6.78
N GLY A 86 13.55 -0.64 7.94
CA GLY A 86 14.35 0.48 8.48
C GLY A 86 15.79 0.12 8.87
N ARG A 87 16.17 -1.17 8.87
CA ARG A 87 17.53 -1.63 9.17
C ARG A 87 18.36 -1.93 7.93
N ILE A 88 17.79 -1.86 6.74
CA ILE A 88 18.50 -2.16 5.49
C ILE A 88 19.48 -1.03 5.18
N GLY A 89 20.78 -1.35 5.04
CA GLY A 89 21.80 -0.43 4.56
C GLY A 89 22.09 0.77 5.48
N VAL A 90 21.75 0.67 6.77
CA VAL A 90 21.94 1.76 7.73
C VAL A 90 23.43 2.04 7.95
N LYS A 91 23.79 3.32 7.91
CA LYS A 91 25.13 3.82 8.28
C LYS A 91 25.20 3.99 9.80
N THR A 92 26.18 3.37 10.44
CA THR A 92 26.37 3.40 11.90
C THR A 92 27.77 3.89 12.27
N GLY A 93 27.95 4.39 13.49
CA GLY A 93 29.25 4.89 13.97
C GLY A 93 29.78 6.02 13.08
N SER A 94 31.03 5.91 12.64
CA SER A 94 31.66 6.85 11.70
C SER A 94 31.37 6.56 10.22
N GLY A 95 30.45 5.63 9.90
CA GLY A 95 30.12 5.23 8.52
C GLY A 95 29.30 6.26 7.71
N GLY A 96 29.16 7.49 8.20
CA GLY A 96 28.40 8.57 7.59
C GLY A 96 28.55 9.88 8.35
N GLU A 97 27.62 10.79 8.14
CA GLU A 97 27.59 12.09 8.82
C GLU A 97 26.15 12.43 9.26
N VAL A 98 26.03 13.27 10.29
CA VAL A 98 24.76 13.91 10.61
C VAL A 98 24.67 15.18 9.76
N ARG A 99 23.82 15.15 8.72
CA ARG A 99 23.65 16.28 7.81
C ARG A 99 23.00 17.47 8.50
N ARG A 100 23.53 18.67 8.25
CA ARG A 100 22.90 19.94 8.64
C ARG A 100 21.74 20.30 7.71
N VAL A 101 21.88 19.95 6.44
CA VAL A 101 20.87 20.14 5.40
C VAL A 101 20.71 18.83 4.64
N CYS A 102 19.52 18.23 4.63
CA CYS A 102 19.30 16.90 4.06
C CYS A 102 19.65 16.80 2.56
N THR A 103 19.58 17.91 1.83
CA THR A 103 19.84 18.02 0.38
C THR A 103 21.30 18.24 0.02
N ALA A 104 22.21 18.39 0.99
CA ALA A 104 23.63 18.61 0.75
C ALA A 104 24.50 17.67 1.60
N VAL A 105 25.73 17.43 1.14
CA VAL A 105 26.81 16.88 1.98
C VAL A 105 27.37 18.04 2.81
N ASN A 106 27.76 17.79 4.05
CA ASN A 106 28.32 18.83 4.91
C ASN A 106 29.68 19.35 4.43
#